data_AF-A0A101GS23-F1
#
_entry.id   AF-A0A101GS23-F1
#
_cell.length_a   1.000
_cell.length_b   1.000
_cell.length_c   1.000
_cell.angle_alpha   90.00
_cell.angle_beta   90.00
_cell.angle_gamma   90.00
#
_symmetry.space_group_name_H-M   'P 1'
#
loop_
_entity.id
_entity.type
_entity.pdbx_description
1 polymer ?
#
loop_
_entity_poly.entity_id
_entity_poly.type
_entity_poly.pdbx_seq_one_letter_code
_entity_poly.pdbx_strand_id
1 'polypeptide(L)'
;MADKIYGKNASPKKVVSNSDKWNTFLADVRKLEPPAINSNPVFNITSSADLDNEIKGFRFMGQRFTIDAFIFQRLIYQEVGGNSLDVLRMLPKGLDIPAAMGSTEAYAILKSMKETDYRNYPENMTKLKTYISSLKNEIWQQNLYWGWLYALKPLVQEKPAGYPPFMRNAAWVRKELNAYLGSWTELKHDTILYAKQAYALGTGIDVNVTDDRGYVEPNPYVYARLASLVKMTGDGMQNSGLLNEQDKASLERMEELVLSLKTISEKELSNTPLTDEEYELIRSYGGQLKDFWLDALKGEGINNSSTANDRPAALVADVATNSDGGQVLEEATGSIFDIYVVVPVDGKLKIAAGSIYSYYEFPWPLNDRLTNTKWREMQKMDRLHRCRDGLMRL
;
A
#
# COMPACT_ATOMS: atom_id res chain seq x y z
N MET A 1 13.29 13.78 26.64
CA MET A 1 13.08 13.80 28.11
C MET A 1 14.33 13.46 28.88
N ALA A 2 15.00 12.33 28.59
CA ALA A 2 16.25 11.95 29.25
C ALA A 2 17.32 13.06 29.24
N ASP A 3 17.54 13.71 28.09
CA ASP A 3 18.50 14.83 27.98
C ASP A 3 18.17 16.03 28.89
N LYS A 4 16.88 16.29 29.15
CA LYS A 4 16.45 17.39 30.05
C LYS A 4 16.78 17.08 31.51
N ILE A 5 16.72 15.81 31.91
CA ILE A 5 16.89 15.37 33.31
C ILE A 5 18.35 15.05 33.62
N TYR A 6 19.03 14.35 32.70
CA TYR A 6 20.39 13.85 32.90
C TYR A 6 21.47 14.66 32.16
N GLY A 7 21.09 15.57 31.27
CA GLY A 7 21.98 16.26 30.33
C GLY A 7 22.22 15.43 29.06
N LYS A 8 22.62 16.10 27.96
CA LYS A 8 22.95 15.42 26.69
C LYS A 8 24.00 14.34 26.89
N ASN A 9 23.83 13.20 26.22
CA ASN A 9 24.77 12.06 26.22
C ASN A 9 25.10 11.52 27.62
N ALA A 10 24.13 11.51 28.52
CA ALA A 10 24.31 10.92 29.84
C ALA A 10 24.69 9.43 29.73
N SER A 11 25.81 9.05 30.36
CA SER A 11 26.24 7.65 30.37
C SER A 11 25.27 6.78 31.18
N PRO A 12 25.15 5.48 30.87
CA PRO A 12 24.34 4.56 31.67
C PRO A 12 24.67 4.66 33.15
N LYS A 13 25.97 4.73 33.51
CA LYS A 13 26.44 4.90 34.89
C LYS A 13 25.85 6.14 35.58
N LYS A 14 25.73 7.27 34.88
CA LYS A 14 25.13 8.52 35.39
C LYS A 14 23.61 8.40 35.57
N VAL A 15 22.96 7.58 34.75
CA VAL A 15 21.52 7.30 34.85
C VAL A 15 21.23 6.43 36.08
N VAL A 16 21.99 5.36 36.30
CA VAL A 16 21.78 4.44 37.43
C VAL A 16 22.22 5.03 38.78
N SER A 17 23.15 5.99 38.78
CA SER A 17 23.72 6.54 40.02
C SER A 17 22.86 7.62 40.69
N ASN A 18 21.75 8.05 40.09
CA ASN A 18 20.93 9.15 40.61
C ASN A 18 19.44 8.75 40.64
N SER A 19 19.02 8.21 41.79
CA SER A 19 17.67 7.73 42.06
C SER A 19 16.60 8.81 41.92
N ASP A 20 16.90 10.05 42.33
CA ASP A 20 15.92 11.14 42.29
C ASP A 20 15.62 11.57 40.85
N LYS A 21 16.66 11.66 40.03
CA LYS A 21 16.53 11.89 38.59
C LYS A 21 15.83 10.73 37.89
N TRP A 22 16.05 9.50 38.33
CA TRP A 22 15.34 8.32 37.82
C TRP A 22 13.86 8.35 38.14
N ASN A 23 13.50 8.68 39.38
CA ASN A 23 12.10 8.84 39.78
C ASN A 23 11.42 9.99 39.02
N THR A 24 12.13 11.10 38.79
CA THR A 24 11.64 12.21 37.97
C THR A 24 11.41 11.77 36.52
N PHE A 25 12.37 11.03 35.95
CA PHE A 25 12.25 10.48 34.60
C PHE A 25 11.06 9.52 34.48
N LEU A 26 10.88 8.60 35.42
CA LEU A 26 9.74 7.69 35.45
C LEU A 26 8.41 8.44 35.61
N ALA A 27 8.36 9.47 36.45
CA ALA A 27 7.17 10.29 36.63
C ALA A 27 6.78 11.02 35.35
N ASP A 28 7.75 11.52 34.57
CA ASP A 28 7.46 12.14 33.29
C ASP A 28 7.10 11.10 32.21
N VAL A 29 7.74 9.92 32.19
CA VAL A 29 7.42 8.86 31.22
C VAL A 29 5.98 8.37 31.41
N ARG A 30 5.50 8.28 32.65
CA ARG A 30 4.11 7.89 32.97
C ARG A 30 3.05 8.88 32.46
N LYS A 31 3.43 10.13 32.17
CA LYS A 31 2.53 11.15 31.59
C LYS A 31 2.39 11.02 30.07
N LEU A 32 3.17 10.15 29.43
CA LEU A 32 3.05 9.94 28.00
C LEU A 32 1.71 9.26 27.67
N GLU A 33 1.15 9.68 26.54
CA GLU A 33 -0.05 9.09 25.97
C GLU A 33 0.18 7.59 25.64
N PRO A 34 -0.86 6.75 25.78
CA PRO A 34 -0.79 5.36 25.36
C PRO A 34 -0.54 5.23 23.85
N PRO A 35 -0.05 4.08 23.38
CA PRO A 35 0.04 3.80 21.95
C PRO A 35 -1.31 3.98 21.26
N ALA A 36 -1.32 4.72 20.14
CA ALA A 36 -2.53 4.96 19.35
C ALA A 36 -3.03 3.73 18.56
N ILE A 37 -2.22 2.67 18.49
CA ILE A 37 -2.55 1.37 17.89
C ILE A 37 -2.30 0.30 18.95
N ASN A 38 -3.28 -0.56 19.17
CA ASN A 38 -3.10 -1.71 20.04
C ASN A 38 -2.48 -2.87 19.25
N SER A 39 -1.35 -3.38 19.74
CA SER A 39 -0.62 -4.49 19.14
C SER A 39 -0.71 -5.78 19.96
N ASN A 40 -1.38 -5.75 21.11
CA ASN A 40 -1.45 -6.87 22.05
C ASN A 40 -2.90 -7.34 22.21
N PRO A 41 -3.15 -8.66 22.25
CA PRO A 41 -4.41 -9.19 22.77
C PRO A 41 -4.51 -8.79 24.23
N VAL A 42 -5.57 -8.07 24.60
CA VAL A 42 -5.83 -7.69 25.99
C VAL A 42 -7.16 -8.31 26.39
N PHE A 43 -7.12 -9.18 27.40
CA PHE A 43 -8.28 -9.94 27.87
C PHE A 43 -8.84 -9.28 29.13
N ASN A 44 -10.16 -9.39 29.34
CA ASN A 44 -10.86 -8.93 30.56
C ASN A 44 -10.78 -7.40 30.82
N ILE A 45 -10.93 -6.57 29.78
CA ILE A 45 -10.99 -5.11 29.93
C ILE A 45 -12.41 -4.70 30.36
N THR A 46 -12.51 -3.94 31.45
CA THR A 46 -13.78 -3.34 31.90
C THR A 46 -13.88 -1.84 31.64
N SER A 47 -12.77 -1.19 31.33
CA SER A 47 -12.70 0.25 31.05
C SER A 47 -11.54 0.62 30.12
N SER A 48 -11.61 1.80 29.48
CA SER A 48 -10.49 2.33 28.67
C SER A 48 -9.21 2.54 29.48
N ALA A 49 -9.32 2.80 30.79
CA ALA A 49 -8.16 2.93 31.68
C ALA A 49 -7.43 1.60 31.92
N ASP A 50 -8.18 0.48 31.96
CA ASP A 50 -7.59 -0.86 32.08
C ASP A 50 -6.81 -1.21 30.81
N LEU A 51 -7.37 -0.90 29.63
CA LEU A 51 -6.68 -1.07 28.35
C LEU A 51 -5.38 -0.25 28.32
N ASP A 52 -5.44 1.03 28.67
CA ASP A 52 -4.27 1.93 28.67
C ASP A 52 -3.14 1.41 29.58
N ASN A 53 -3.48 0.87 30.74
CA ASN A 53 -2.49 0.30 31.66
C ASN A 53 -1.82 -0.96 31.08
N GLU A 54 -2.55 -1.78 30.34
CA GLU A 54 -2.04 -3.01 29.72
C GLU A 54 -1.21 -2.74 28.45
N ILE A 55 -1.55 -1.70 27.68
CA ILE A 55 -0.85 -1.40 26.42
C ILE A 55 0.31 -0.41 26.57
N LYS A 56 0.34 0.40 27.66
CA LYS A 56 1.45 1.32 27.94
C LYS A 56 2.71 0.55 28.30
N GLY A 57 3.74 0.67 27.45
CA GLY A 57 5.04 0.08 27.72
C GLY A 57 6.13 0.61 26.80
N PHE A 58 7.38 0.50 27.25
CA PHE A 58 8.54 0.76 26.39
C PHE A 58 8.89 -0.51 25.60
N ARG A 59 8.96 -0.39 24.27
CA ARG A 59 9.38 -1.47 23.37
C ARG A 59 10.62 -1.03 22.62
N PHE A 60 11.75 -1.71 22.84
CA PHE A 60 13.02 -1.38 22.18
C PHE A 60 12.92 -1.48 20.64
N MET A 61 12.20 -2.48 20.15
CA MET A 61 11.82 -2.66 18.74
C MET A 61 10.29 -2.79 18.64
N GLY A 62 9.57 -1.74 19.03
CA GLY A 62 8.12 -1.71 18.90
C GLY A 62 7.67 -1.68 17.45
N GLN A 63 6.44 -2.13 17.21
CA GLN A 63 5.78 -1.94 15.92
C GLN A 63 5.68 -0.44 15.62
N ARG A 64 5.96 -0.06 14.37
CA ARG A 64 5.89 1.33 13.92
C ARG A 64 4.43 1.73 13.73
N PHE A 65 4.11 2.99 14.06
CA PHE A 65 2.80 3.55 13.78
C PHE A 65 2.60 3.72 12.27
N THR A 66 1.49 3.21 11.75
CA THR A 66 1.08 3.40 10.35
C THR A 66 -0.36 3.91 10.28
N ILE A 67 -0.64 4.79 9.32
CA ILE A 67 -1.94 5.45 9.20
C ILE A 67 -3.09 4.48 8.87
N ASP A 68 -2.82 3.45 8.08
CA ASP A 68 -3.76 2.39 7.74
C ASP A 68 -4.15 1.57 8.97
N ALA A 69 -3.18 1.16 9.80
CA ALA A 69 -3.46 0.44 11.03
C ALA A 69 -4.22 1.31 12.04
N PHE A 70 -3.94 2.62 12.08
CA PHE A 70 -4.73 3.57 12.86
C PHE A 70 -6.17 3.70 12.35
N ILE A 71 -6.39 3.76 11.04
CA ILE A 71 -7.73 3.75 10.43
C ILE A 71 -8.48 2.47 10.84
N PHE A 72 -7.84 1.30 10.69
CA PHE A 72 -8.42 0.02 11.10
C PHE A 72 -8.79 0.00 12.58
N GLN A 73 -7.88 0.40 13.46
CA GLN A 73 -8.12 0.44 14.91
C GLN A 73 -9.36 1.28 15.26
N ARG A 74 -9.57 2.39 14.55
CA ARG A 74 -10.72 3.30 14.75
C ARG A 74 -12.05 2.79 14.20
N LEU A 75 -12.01 1.71 13.43
CA LEU A 75 -13.17 1.17 12.73
C LEU A 75 -13.49 -0.28 13.12
N ILE A 76 -12.84 -0.86 14.13
CA ILE A 76 -13.18 -2.20 14.66
C ILE A 76 -13.94 -2.11 15.99
N TYR A 77 -14.43 -3.27 16.46
CA TYR A 77 -15.38 -3.44 17.57
C TYR A 77 -15.18 -2.51 18.77
N GLN A 78 -13.94 -2.32 19.24
CA GLN A 78 -13.64 -1.45 20.39
C GLN A 78 -14.12 0.00 20.21
N GLU A 79 -14.14 0.50 18.97
CA GLU A 79 -14.48 1.88 18.64
C GLU A 79 -15.86 2.00 17.97
N VAL A 80 -16.30 0.98 17.20
CA VAL A 80 -17.55 1.03 16.43
C VAL A 80 -18.71 0.21 17.01
N GLY A 81 -18.43 -0.73 17.92
CA GLY A 81 -19.43 -1.59 18.53
C GLY A 81 -20.05 -2.62 17.57
N GLY A 82 -21.28 -3.04 17.89
CA GLY A 82 -22.07 -3.97 17.10
C GLY A 82 -23.02 -3.31 16.11
N ASN A 83 -23.50 -4.09 15.14
CA ASN A 83 -24.57 -3.68 14.22
C ASN A 83 -25.97 -3.94 14.84
N SER A 84 -27.03 -3.79 14.05
CA SER A 84 -28.43 -3.99 14.50
C SER A 84 -28.77 -5.43 14.93
N LEU A 85 -27.91 -6.39 14.63
CA LEU A 85 -28.01 -7.79 15.04
C LEU A 85 -27.03 -8.13 16.18
N ASP A 86 -26.45 -7.11 16.82
CA ASP A 86 -25.39 -7.23 17.85
C ASP A 86 -24.14 -8.01 17.40
N VAL A 87 -23.93 -8.16 16.09
CA VAL A 87 -22.69 -8.70 15.53
C VAL A 87 -21.60 -7.63 15.65
N LEU A 88 -20.44 -8.00 16.20
CA LEU A 88 -19.32 -7.10 16.44
C LEU A 88 -18.41 -7.01 15.20
N ARG A 89 -17.89 -5.80 14.89
CA ARG A 89 -16.95 -5.61 13.78
C ARG A 89 -15.52 -6.02 14.17
N MET A 90 -15.27 -7.32 14.22
CA MET A 90 -13.99 -7.85 14.73
C MET A 90 -12.82 -7.73 13.75
N LEU A 91 -13.10 -7.59 12.45
CA LEU A 91 -12.11 -7.35 11.41
C LEU A 91 -12.49 -6.08 10.63
N PRO A 92 -11.49 -5.27 10.20
CA PRO A 92 -11.73 -4.14 9.31
C PRO A 92 -11.95 -4.61 7.87
N LYS A 93 -12.05 -3.64 6.95
CA LYS A 93 -12.04 -3.87 5.50
C LYS A 93 -10.93 -3.04 4.86
N GLY A 94 -10.20 -3.58 3.88
CA GLY A 94 -9.19 -2.84 3.12
C GLY A 94 -9.76 -1.53 2.56
N LEU A 95 -11.02 -1.55 2.13
CA LEU A 95 -11.79 -0.39 1.67
C LEU A 95 -11.96 0.73 2.71
N ASP A 96 -11.82 0.46 4.01
CA ASP A 96 -11.87 1.48 5.07
C ASP A 96 -10.80 2.55 4.86
N ILE A 97 -9.63 2.17 4.31
CA ILE A 97 -8.48 3.05 4.08
C ILE A 97 -8.78 4.07 2.98
N PRO A 98 -9.09 3.69 1.72
CA PRO A 98 -9.43 4.65 0.68
C PRO A 98 -10.69 5.44 1.04
N ALA A 99 -11.66 4.85 1.76
CA ALA A 99 -12.83 5.59 2.26
C ALA A 99 -12.42 6.71 3.23
N ALA A 100 -11.52 6.43 4.19
CA ALA A 100 -10.97 7.43 5.10
C ALA A 100 -10.11 8.49 4.38
N MET A 101 -9.46 8.13 3.28
CA MET A 101 -8.73 9.06 2.40
C MET A 101 -9.62 9.91 1.49
N GLY A 102 -10.94 9.74 1.57
CA GLY A 102 -11.92 10.57 0.87
C GLY A 102 -12.60 9.91 -0.33
N SER A 103 -12.37 8.63 -0.59
CA SER A 103 -13.08 7.92 -1.66
C SER A 103 -14.57 7.79 -1.35
N THR A 104 -15.38 8.39 -2.22
CA THR A 104 -16.83 8.26 -2.23
C THR A 104 -17.25 6.84 -2.61
N GLU A 105 -16.64 6.27 -3.66
CA GLU A 105 -16.94 4.91 -4.15
C GLU A 105 -16.56 3.84 -3.12
N ALA A 106 -15.40 3.93 -2.46
CA ALA A 106 -15.05 2.94 -1.42
C ALA A 106 -16.06 2.96 -0.27
N TYR A 107 -16.49 4.16 0.16
CA TYR A 107 -17.53 4.30 1.18
C TYR A 107 -18.88 3.76 0.71
N ALA A 108 -19.23 3.95 -0.57
CA ALA A 108 -20.45 3.41 -1.15
C ALA A 108 -20.45 1.87 -1.20
N ILE A 109 -19.30 1.25 -1.53
CA ILE A 109 -19.14 -0.20 -1.51
C ILE A 109 -19.30 -0.72 -0.08
N LEU A 110 -18.61 -0.12 0.92
CA LEU A 110 -18.77 -0.47 2.33
C LEU A 110 -20.21 -0.37 2.81
N LYS A 111 -20.93 0.68 2.38
CA LYS A 111 -22.36 0.84 2.67
C LYS A 111 -23.19 -0.29 2.05
N SER A 112 -22.90 -0.68 0.81
CA SER A 112 -23.60 -1.81 0.16
C SER A 112 -23.35 -3.15 0.86
N MET A 113 -22.18 -3.30 1.50
CA MET A 113 -21.80 -4.46 2.31
C MET A 113 -22.37 -4.40 3.73
N LYS A 114 -23.09 -3.32 4.10
CA LYS A 114 -23.60 -3.04 5.45
C LYS A 114 -22.51 -2.84 6.51
N GLU A 115 -21.27 -2.57 6.07
CA GLU A 115 -20.15 -2.23 6.96
C GLU A 115 -20.35 -0.86 7.64
N THR A 116 -21.24 -0.03 7.09
CA THR A 116 -21.60 1.26 7.70
C THR A 116 -22.67 1.17 8.78
N ASP A 117 -23.28 -0.01 8.97
CA ASP A 117 -24.43 -0.19 9.87
C ASP A 117 -23.99 -0.43 11.33
N TYR A 118 -22.69 -0.55 11.60
CA TYR A 118 -22.14 -0.62 12.94
C TYR A 118 -22.27 0.72 13.65
N ARG A 119 -22.68 0.68 14.93
CA ARG A 119 -23.20 1.82 15.69
C ARG A 119 -22.43 3.13 15.53
N ASN A 120 -21.12 3.14 15.77
CA ASN A 120 -20.32 4.37 15.70
C ASN A 120 -19.47 4.49 14.42
N TYR A 121 -19.63 3.58 13.45
CA TYR A 121 -18.81 3.55 12.25
C TYR A 121 -18.90 4.87 11.44
N PRO A 122 -20.09 5.41 11.11
CA PRO A 122 -20.17 6.64 10.32
C PRO A 122 -19.53 7.85 11.01
N GLU A 123 -19.68 7.96 12.33
CA GLU A 123 -19.09 9.04 13.14
C GLU A 123 -17.56 8.94 13.16
N ASN A 124 -17.02 7.74 13.42
CA ASN A 124 -15.58 7.51 13.43
C ASN A 124 -14.96 7.72 12.05
N MET A 125 -15.62 7.28 10.98
CA MET A 125 -15.19 7.55 9.61
C MET A 125 -15.14 9.04 9.32
N THR A 126 -16.10 9.82 9.82
CA THR A 126 -16.11 11.29 9.67
C THR A 126 -14.94 11.93 10.43
N LYS A 127 -14.68 11.50 11.66
CA LYS A 127 -13.52 11.95 12.45
C LYS A 127 -12.19 11.63 11.74
N LEU A 128 -12.06 10.42 11.17
CA LEU A 128 -10.89 10.00 10.41
C LEU A 128 -10.69 10.87 9.16
N LYS A 129 -11.73 11.09 8.36
CA LYS A 129 -11.68 11.96 7.18
C LYS A 129 -11.21 13.37 7.54
N THR A 130 -11.78 13.96 8.61
CA THR A 130 -11.37 15.27 9.12
C THR A 130 -9.91 15.27 9.55
N TYR A 131 -9.49 14.30 10.36
CA TYR A 131 -8.10 14.15 10.79
C TYR A 131 -7.13 14.05 9.61
N ILE A 132 -7.39 13.14 8.66
CA ILE A 132 -6.56 12.90 7.47
C ILE A 132 -6.49 14.15 6.59
N SER A 133 -7.61 14.89 6.45
CA SER A 133 -7.65 16.14 5.70
C SER A 133 -6.85 17.27 6.36
N SER A 134 -6.68 17.23 7.68
CA SER A 134 -5.91 18.21 8.45
C SER A 134 -4.40 17.95 8.47
N LEU A 135 -3.97 16.76 8.02
CA LEU A 135 -2.55 16.40 7.99
C LEU A 135 -1.80 17.27 6.98
N LYS A 136 -0.71 17.87 7.44
CA LYS A 136 0.20 18.64 6.59
C LYS A 136 1.06 17.73 5.72
N ASN A 137 1.58 18.27 4.62
CA ASN A 137 2.38 17.51 3.65
C ASN A 137 3.65 16.91 4.27
N GLU A 138 4.25 17.57 5.27
CA GLU A 138 5.45 17.08 5.96
C GLU A 138 5.18 15.77 6.71
N ILE A 139 3.96 15.56 7.20
CA ILE A 139 3.56 14.31 7.86
C ILE A 139 3.43 13.18 6.84
N TRP A 140 2.90 13.47 5.65
CA TRP A 140 2.85 12.49 4.56
C TRP A 140 4.23 12.11 4.04
N GLN A 141 5.20 13.02 4.16
CA GLN A 141 6.57 12.86 3.68
C GLN A 141 7.56 12.44 4.78
N GLN A 142 7.06 12.06 5.96
CA GLN A 142 7.93 11.77 7.11
C GLN A 142 8.78 10.50 6.94
N ASN A 143 8.34 9.54 6.13
CA ASN A 143 9.06 8.32 5.81
C ASN A 143 8.50 7.64 4.54
N LEU A 144 9.20 6.61 4.05
CA LEU A 144 8.85 5.86 2.83
C LEU A 144 7.41 5.32 2.85
N TYR A 145 6.96 4.76 3.98
CA TYR A 145 5.62 4.15 4.09
C TYR A 145 4.51 5.18 3.88
N TRP A 146 4.61 6.32 4.57
CA TRP A 146 3.64 7.41 4.43
C TRP A 146 3.71 8.05 3.05
N GLY A 147 4.93 8.19 2.51
CA GLY A 147 5.16 8.70 1.17
C GLY A 147 4.52 7.82 0.09
N TRP A 148 4.58 6.49 0.27
CA TRP A 148 3.93 5.52 -0.62
C TRP A 148 2.42 5.69 -0.62
N LEU A 149 1.79 5.67 0.57
CA LEU A 149 0.34 5.91 0.68
C LEU A 149 -0.08 7.28 0.15
N TYR A 150 0.76 8.30 0.34
CA TYR A 150 0.53 9.61 -0.22
C TYR A 150 0.58 9.62 -1.75
N ALA A 151 1.50 8.86 -2.37
CA ALA A 151 1.58 8.71 -3.81
C ALA A 151 0.34 8.03 -4.41
N LEU A 152 -0.30 7.11 -3.66
CA LEU A 152 -1.54 6.44 -4.07
C LEU A 152 -2.81 7.29 -3.86
N LYS A 153 -2.78 8.29 -2.97
CA LYS A 153 -3.95 9.12 -2.65
C LYS A 153 -4.66 9.77 -3.86
N PRO A 154 -4.01 10.17 -4.98
CA PRO A 154 -4.72 10.70 -6.15
C PRO A 154 -5.57 9.66 -6.90
N LEU A 155 -5.32 8.35 -6.71
CA LEU A 155 -6.10 7.27 -7.32
C LEU A 155 -7.53 7.23 -6.76
N VAL A 156 -7.71 7.61 -5.49
CA VAL A 156 -9.00 7.51 -4.80
C VAL A 156 -9.89 8.74 -4.97
N GLN A 157 -9.45 9.71 -5.77
CA GLN A 157 -10.18 10.95 -6.06
C GLN A 157 -10.93 10.83 -7.39
N GLU A 158 -12.19 11.26 -7.42
CA GLU A 158 -12.97 11.34 -8.65
C GLU A 158 -12.31 12.31 -9.65
N LYS A 159 -12.24 11.91 -10.92
CA LYS A 159 -11.61 12.72 -11.96
C LYS A 159 -12.61 13.78 -12.47
N PRO A 160 -12.28 15.08 -12.40
CA PRO A 160 -13.21 16.14 -12.79
C PRO A 160 -13.38 16.22 -14.32
N ALA A 161 -14.28 17.09 -14.77
CA ALA A 161 -14.36 17.48 -16.17
C ALA A 161 -13.00 17.97 -16.69
N GLY A 162 -12.64 17.56 -17.91
CA GLY A 162 -11.32 17.78 -18.50
C GLY A 162 -10.48 16.50 -18.61
N TYR A 163 -10.74 15.49 -17.76
CA TYR A 163 -10.11 14.17 -17.91
C TYR A 163 -10.78 13.33 -19.02
N PRO A 164 -10.06 12.37 -19.62
CA PRO A 164 -10.61 11.48 -20.64
C PRO A 164 -11.91 10.78 -20.19
N PRO A 165 -12.89 10.57 -21.08
CA PRO A 165 -14.18 9.97 -20.73
C PRO A 165 -14.06 8.60 -20.04
N PHE A 166 -13.06 7.80 -20.43
CA PHE A 166 -12.83 6.49 -19.81
C PHE A 166 -12.45 6.61 -18.33
N MET A 167 -11.88 7.73 -17.87
CA MET A 167 -11.49 7.93 -16.46
C MET A 167 -12.61 8.45 -15.56
N ARG A 168 -13.73 8.86 -16.14
CA ARG A 168 -14.82 9.56 -15.43
C ARG A 168 -16.04 8.66 -15.16
N ASN A 169 -15.89 7.35 -15.32
CA ASN A 169 -16.95 6.37 -15.09
C ASN A 169 -16.63 5.46 -13.88
N ALA A 170 -17.66 4.79 -13.37
CA ALA A 170 -17.56 3.94 -12.20
C ALA A 170 -16.60 2.75 -12.37
N ALA A 171 -16.49 2.18 -13.58
CA ALA A 171 -15.56 1.08 -13.84
C ALA A 171 -14.10 1.52 -13.64
N TRP A 172 -13.75 2.73 -14.09
CA TRP A 172 -12.41 3.29 -13.88
C TRP A 172 -12.14 3.63 -12.42
N VAL A 173 -13.12 4.23 -11.72
CA VAL A 173 -12.99 4.50 -10.29
C VAL A 173 -12.74 3.21 -9.50
N ARG A 174 -13.40 2.11 -9.87
CA ARG A 174 -13.17 0.78 -9.27
C ARG A 174 -11.83 0.17 -9.66
N LYS A 175 -11.37 0.36 -10.91
CA LYS A 175 -10.00 0.00 -11.32
C LYS A 175 -8.97 0.76 -10.47
N GLU A 176 -9.18 2.04 -10.19
CA GLU A 176 -8.26 2.84 -9.38
C GLU A 176 -8.28 2.41 -7.90
N LEU A 177 -9.45 2.02 -7.37
CA LEU A 177 -9.54 1.39 -6.04
C LEU A 177 -8.81 0.04 -6.00
N ASN A 178 -8.96 -0.78 -7.03
CA ASN A 178 -8.25 -2.05 -7.16
C ASN A 178 -6.73 -1.84 -7.24
N ALA A 179 -6.25 -0.84 -7.99
CA ALA A 179 -4.83 -0.49 -8.06
C ALA A 179 -4.30 0.05 -6.72
N TYR A 180 -5.09 0.88 -6.03
CA TYR A 180 -4.77 1.36 -4.69
C TYR A 180 -4.62 0.21 -3.70
N LEU A 181 -5.61 -0.68 -3.65
CA LEU A 181 -5.64 -1.80 -2.70
C LEU A 181 -4.55 -2.82 -3.01
N GLY A 182 -4.35 -3.17 -4.28
CA GLY A 182 -3.25 -4.05 -4.70
C GLY A 182 -1.88 -3.49 -4.30
N SER A 183 -1.61 -2.21 -4.56
CA SER A 183 -0.36 -1.58 -4.16
C SER A 183 -0.20 -1.46 -2.64
N TRP A 184 -1.29 -1.24 -1.90
CA TRP A 184 -1.27 -1.27 -0.44
C TRP A 184 -0.99 -2.69 0.09
N THR A 185 -1.56 -3.73 -0.51
CA THR A 185 -1.27 -5.13 -0.17
C THR A 185 0.21 -5.46 -0.36
N GLU A 186 0.83 -5.05 -1.48
CA GLU A 186 2.27 -5.18 -1.72
C GLU A 186 3.08 -4.46 -0.62
N LEU A 187 2.69 -3.22 -0.25
CA LEU A 187 3.32 -2.48 0.84
C LEU A 187 3.21 -3.21 2.20
N LYS A 188 2.06 -3.84 2.50
CA LYS A 188 1.90 -4.65 3.71
C LYS A 188 2.79 -5.89 3.65
N HIS A 189 2.84 -6.57 2.52
CA HIS A 189 3.69 -7.73 2.31
C HIS A 189 5.18 -7.39 2.50
N ASP A 190 5.68 -6.34 1.85
CA ASP A 190 7.08 -5.92 1.92
C ASP A 190 7.51 -5.43 3.31
N THR A 191 6.56 -4.96 4.12
CA THR A 191 6.81 -4.56 5.51
C THR A 191 6.70 -5.72 6.50
N ILE A 192 6.22 -6.89 6.06
CA ILE A 192 6.21 -8.14 6.80
C ILE A 192 7.49 -8.90 6.44
N LEU A 193 8.39 -9.04 7.43
CA LEU A 193 9.74 -9.58 7.29
C LEU A 193 9.77 -11.04 6.80
N TYR A 194 9.57 -11.31 5.51
CA TYR A 194 9.89 -12.60 4.91
C TYR A 194 10.23 -12.49 3.42
N ALA A 195 11.39 -13.03 3.05
CA ALA A 195 11.73 -13.42 1.68
C ALA A 195 12.18 -14.88 1.67
N LYS A 196 11.74 -15.70 0.70
CA LYS A 196 12.33 -17.02 0.38
C LYS A 196 12.05 -17.56 -1.04
N GLN A 197 13.16 -17.95 -1.70
CA GLN A 197 13.56 -19.12 -2.54
C GLN A 197 12.88 -19.50 -3.88
N ALA A 198 13.75 -20.00 -4.79
CA ALA A 198 13.65 -20.11 -6.25
C ALA A 198 13.50 -21.55 -6.80
N TYR A 199 12.91 -21.71 -8.00
CA TYR A 199 12.96 -22.88 -8.91
C TYR A 199 12.46 -22.51 -10.32
N ALA A 200 13.08 -23.06 -11.38
CA ALA A 200 13.31 -22.44 -12.71
C ALA A 200 12.38 -22.79 -13.93
N LEU A 201 12.57 -21.98 -15.00
CA LEU A 201 12.35 -22.14 -16.48
C LEU A 201 10.93 -21.91 -17.05
N GLY A 202 10.67 -21.21 -18.18
CA GLY A 202 11.46 -20.40 -19.14
C GLY A 202 10.61 -19.75 -20.28
N THR A 203 11.21 -18.74 -20.96
CA THR A 203 11.01 -18.13 -22.33
C THR A 203 9.60 -17.73 -22.83
N GLY A 204 9.30 -16.64 -23.56
CA GLY A 204 10.01 -15.66 -24.42
C GLY A 204 9.07 -15.34 -25.60
N ILE A 205 8.86 -14.08 -26.00
CA ILE A 205 7.97 -13.72 -27.14
C ILE A 205 8.62 -12.66 -28.03
N ASP A 206 8.55 -12.92 -29.33
CA ASP A 206 8.92 -12.07 -30.47
C ASP A 206 7.71 -11.20 -30.90
N VAL A 207 7.94 -9.95 -31.32
CA VAL A 207 6.86 -8.99 -31.65
C VAL A 207 6.99 -8.47 -33.08
N ASN A 208 5.93 -8.72 -33.86
CA ASN A 208 5.68 -8.12 -35.16
C ASN A 208 5.37 -6.62 -35.05
N VAL A 209 5.78 -5.86 -36.07
CA VAL A 209 5.60 -4.40 -36.17
C VAL A 209 4.17 -4.06 -36.62
N THR A 210 3.30 -3.77 -35.65
CA THR A 210 2.08 -2.96 -35.82
C THR A 210 2.32 -1.59 -35.17
N ASP A 211 1.54 -0.56 -35.51
CA ASP A 211 1.56 0.74 -34.81
C ASP A 211 1.42 0.50 -33.29
N ASP A 212 2.54 0.66 -32.59
CA ASP A 212 2.80 0.27 -31.21
C ASP A 212 2.82 1.47 -30.27
N ARG A 213 2.39 2.65 -30.76
CA ARG A 213 2.27 3.87 -29.96
C ARG A 213 1.29 3.64 -28.82
N GLY A 214 1.85 3.57 -27.60
CA GLY A 214 1.08 3.40 -26.36
C GLY A 214 0.54 4.71 -25.81
N TYR A 215 -0.04 4.64 -24.61
CA TYR A 215 -0.69 5.75 -23.93
C TYR A 215 -0.37 5.67 -22.44
N VAL A 216 0.06 6.78 -21.83
CA VAL A 216 0.31 6.83 -20.39
C VAL A 216 -0.97 7.24 -19.67
N GLU A 217 -1.37 6.45 -18.67
CA GLU A 217 -2.54 6.78 -17.86
C GLU A 217 -2.38 8.20 -17.27
N PRO A 218 -3.32 9.13 -17.50
CA PRO A 218 -3.09 10.53 -17.21
C PRO A 218 -3.30 10.86 -15.71
N ASN A 219 -2.35 10.42 -14.89
CA ASN A 219 -2.32 10.61 -13.44
C ASN A 219 -1.04 11.36 -13.00
N PRO A 220 -0.88 12.66 -13.36
CA PRO A 220 0.39 13.36 -13.19
C PRO A 220 0.76 13.55 -11.71
N TYR A 221 -0.23 13.66 -10.82
CA TYR A 221 0.00 13.76 -9.39
C TYR A 221 0.55 12.46 -8.78
N VAL A 222 0.19 11.29 -9.31
CA VAL A 222 0.73 10.00 -8.85
C VAL A 222 2.21 9.95 -9.21
N TYR A 223 2.53 10.19 -10.48
CA TYR A 223 3.92 10.20 -10.96
C TYR A 223 4.76 11.26 -10.24
N ALA A 224 4.26 12.48 -10.05
CA ALA A 224 4.99 13.52 -9.32
C ALA A 224 5.33 13.11 -7.87
N ARG A 225 4.39 12.45 -7.19
CA ARG A 225 4.60 11.96 -5.81
C ARG A 225 5.53 10.77 -5.76
N LEU A 226 5.45 9.85 -6.74
CA LEU A 226 6.39 8.73 -6.87
C LEU A 226 7.82 9.23 -7.14
N ALA A 227 8.01 10.20 -8.04
CA ALA A 227 9.32 10.79 -8.29
C ALA A 227 9.91 11.43 -7.03
N SER A 228 9.08 12.18 -6.28
CA SER A 228 9.49 12.74 -4.98
C SER A 228 9.88 11.65 -3.99
N LEU A 229 9.14 10.54 -3.95
CA LEU A 229 9.41 9.42 -3.06
C LEU A 229 10.72 8.70 -3.39
N VAL A 230 10.99 8.46 -4.67
CA VAL A 230 12.24 7.86 -5.16
C VAL A 230 13.42 8.73 -4.75
N LYS A 231 13.34 10.04 -5.03
CA LYS A 231 14.36 11.01 -4.64
C LYS A 231 14.63 11.02 -3.13
N MET A 232 13.56 11.15 -2.33
CA MET A 232 13.68 11.15 -0.87
C MET A 232 14.27 9.84 -0.32
N THR A 233 14.00 8.72 -0.98
CA THR A 233 14.60 7.42 -0.63
C THR A 233 16.10 7.43 -0.89
N GLY A 234 16.52 7.91 -2.07
CA GLY A 234 17.94 8.08 -2.42
C GLY A 234 18.66 9.01 -1.44
N ASP A 235 18.12 10.21 -1.21
CA ASP A 235 18.67 11.18 -0.27
C ASP A 235 18.78 10.60 1.15
N GLY A 236 17.74 9.91 1.62
CA GLY A 236 17.71 9.29 2.94
C GLY A 236 18.75 8.19 3.12
N MET A 237 18.90 7.32 2.12
CA MET A 237 19.91 6.25 2.13
C MET A 237 21.33 6.81 2.01
N GLN A 238 21.54 7.82 1.17
CA GLN A 238 22.84 8.48 1.01
C GLN A 238 23.27 9.17 2.32
N ASN A 239 22.39 9.94 2.94
CA ASN A 239 22.65 10.60 4.21
C ASN A 239 22.94 9.62 5.36
N SER A 240 22.42 8.40 5.25
CA SER A 240 22.66 7.32 6.21
C SER A 240 23.92 6.50 5.89
N GLY A 241 24.62 6.78 4.79
CA GLY A 241 25.77 6.00 4.33
C GLY A 241 25.43 4.58 3.87
N LEU A 242 24.17 4.35 3.48
CA LEU A 242 23.63 3.04 3.09
C LEU A 242 23.43 2.88 1.59
N LEU A 243 23.68 3.94 0.80
CA LEU A 243 23.48 3.93 -0.64
C LEU A 243 24.80 3.62 -1.36
N ASN A 244 24.84 2.52 -2.11
CA ASN A 244 25.95 2.23 -3.02
C ASN A 244 25.71 2.89 -4.40
N GLU A 245 26.76 2.98 -5.22
CA GLU A 245 26.70 3.66 -6.52
C GLU A 245 25.71 3.00 -7.51
N GLN A 246 25.52 1.67 -7.44
CA GLN A 246 24.60 0.98 -8.33
C GLN A 246 23.14 1.29 -7.96
N ASP A 247 22.80 1.24 -6.68
CA ASP A 247 21.47 1.56 -6.17
C ASP A 247 21.16 3.04 -6.41
N LYS A 248 22.16 3.92 -6.25
CA LYS A 248 22.05 5.33 -6.59
C LYS A 248 21.68 5.54 -8.06
N ALA A 249 22.45 4.95 -8.99
CA ALA A 249 22.16 5.04 -10.42
C ALA A 249 20.80 4.44 -10.80
N SER A 250 20.34 3.43 -10.06
CA SER A 250 19.01 2.83 -10.25
C SER A 250 17.90 3.74 -9.75
N LEU A 251 18.06 4.39 -8.60
CA LEU A 251 17.10 5.39 -8.11
C LEU A 251 17.05 6.63 -9.01
N GLU A 252 18.19 7.11 -9.51
CA GLU A 252 18.25 8.24 -10.45
C GLU A 252 17.50 7.92 -11.76
N ARG A 253 17.75 6.74 -12.35
CA ARG A 253 16.99 6.28 -13.53
C ARG A 253 15.50 6.13 -13.25
N MET A 254 15.13 5.66 -12.05
CA MET A 254 13.72 5.52 -11.67
C MET A 254 13.06 6.89 -11.50
N GLU A 255 13.74 7.87 -10.93
CA GLU A 255 13.26 9.25 -10.83
C GLU A 255 13.04 9.84 -12.23
N GLU A 256 14.00 9.68 -13.15
CA GLU A 256 13.89 10.14 -14.54
C GLU A 256 12.72 9.50 -15.30
N LEU A 257 12.54 8.18 -15.17
CA LEU A 257 11.43 7.47 -15.80
C LEU A 257 10.09 8.01 -15.28
N VAL A 258 9.93 8.12 -13.96
CA VAL A 258 8.68 8.57 -13.37
C VAL A 258 8.38 10.04 -13.70
N LEU A 259 9.40 10.90 -13.78
CA LEU A 259 9.24 12.29 -14.24
C LEU A 259 8.87 12.37 -15.72
N SER A 260 9.39 11.47 -16.56
CA SER A 260 8.97 11.36 -17.96
C SER A 260 7.50 10.94 -18.07
N LEU A 261 7.07 9.93 -17.30
CA LEU A 261 5.66 9.51 -17.25
C LEU A 261 4.74 10.62 -16.76
N LYS A 262 5.16 11.42 -15.77
CA LYS A 262 4.45 12.63 -15.35
C LYS A 262 4.28 13.59 -16.52
N THR A 263 5.36 13.88 -17.24
CA THR A 263 5.36 14.84 -18.37
C THR A 263 4.44 14.37 -19.48
N ILE A 264 4.54 13.09 -19.86
CA ILE A 264 3.64 12.48 -20.85
C ILE A 264 2.20 12.56 -20.36
N SER A 265 1.93 12.21 -19.11
CA SER A 265 0.59 12.31 -18.52
C SER A 265 0.01 13.73 -18.57
N GLU A 266 0.82 14.78 -18.40
CA GLU A 266 0.38 16.18 -18.55
C GLU A 266 0.09 16.53 -20.01
N LYS A 267 0.89 16.01 -20.95
CA LYS A 267 0.66 16.14 -22.39
C LYS A 267 -0.63 15.45 -22.83
N GLU A 268 -0.88 14.24 -22.36
CA GLU A 268 -2.10 13.48 -22.65
C GLU A 268 -3.36 14.20 -22.15
N LEU A 269 -3.32 14.81 -20.97
CA LEU A 269 -4.43 15.63 -20.45
C LEU A 269 -4.65 16.91 -21.23
N SER A 270 -3.58 17.52 -21.74
CA SER A 270 -3.63 18.77 -22.48
C SER A 270 -3.82 18.57 -23.99
N ASN A 271 -3.91 17.33 -24.47
CA ASN A 271 -3.91 16.97 -25.89
C ASN A 271 -2.68 17.52 -26.64
N THR A 272 -1.54 17.62 -25.96
CA THR A 272 -0.27 18.01 -26.57
C THR A 272 0.34 16.78 -27.24
N PRO A 273 0.73 16.82 -28.53
CA PRO A 273 1.40 15.70 -29.18
C PRO A 273 2.69 15.28 -28.45
N LEU A 274 2.91 13.98 -28.34
CA LEU A 274 4.16 13.40 -27.81
C LEU A 274 5.26 13.42 -28.87
N THR A 275 6.51 13.47 -28.43
CA THR A 275 7.68 13.32 -29.31
C THR A 275 7.96 11.84 -29.60
N ASP A 276 8.79 11.57 -30.61
CA ASP A 276 9.19 10.20 -30.95
C ASP A 276 9.92 9.52 -29.77
N GLU A 277 10.76 10.27 -29.04
CA GLU A 277 11.44 9.77 -27.84
C GLU A 277 10.47 9.40 -26.71
N GLU A 278 9.37 10.14 -26.57
CA GLU A 278 8.34 9.83 -25.58
C GLU A 278 7.56 8.57 -25.95
N TYR A 279 7.26 8.36 -27.25
CA TYR A 279 6.68 7.11 -27.71
C TYR A 279 7.64 5.91 -27.54
N GLU A 280 8.94 6.10 -27.80
CA GLU A 280 9.95 5.07 -27.56
C GLU A 280 10.13 4.76 -26.06
N LEU A 281 9.96 5.75 -25.18
CA LEU A 281 9.91 5.52 -23.73
C LEU A 281 8.72 4.64 -23.34
N ILE A 282 7.53 4.92 -23.89
CA ILE A 282 6.33 4.10 -23.65
C ILE A 282 6.54 2.68 -24.15
N ARG A 283 7.09 2.54 -25.37
CA ARG A 283 7.38 1.24 -26.00
C ARG A 283 8.38 0.43 -25.17
N SER A 284 9.41 1.07 -24.64
CA SER A 284 10.47 0.42 -23.85
C SER A 284 10.14 0.25 -22.36
N TYR A 285 9.01 0.77 -21.88
CA TYR A 285 8.64 0.81 -20.46
C TYR A 285 8.75 -0.55 -19.76
N GLY A 286 8.25 -1.62 -20.39
CA GLY A 286 8.36 -2.98 -19.84
C GLY A 286 9.80 -3.47 -19.70
N GLY A 287 10.68 -3.06 -20.61
CA GLY A 287 12.12 -3.32 -20.53
C GLY A 287 12.76 -2.60 -19.36
N GLN A 288 12.42 -1.33 -19.15
CA GLN A 288 12.91 -0.54 -18.02
C GLN A 288 12.49 -1.12 -16.67
N LEU A 289 11.21 -1.53 -16.53
CA LEU A 289 10.73 -2.20 -15.31
C LEU A 289 11.48 -3.51 -15.03
N LYS A 290 11.72 -4.31 -16.06
CA LYS A 290 12.51 -5.55 -15.95
C LYS A 290 13.94 -5.26 -15.48
N ASP A 291 14.57 -4.19 -15.97
CA ASP A 291 15.92 -3.83 -15.56
C ASP A 291 15.95 -3.38 -14.08
N PHE A 292 15.00 -2.57 -13.62
CA PHE A 292 14.88 -2.24 -12.18
C PHE A 292 14.68 -3.46 -11.31
N TRP A 293 13.83 -4.40 -11.75
CA TRP A 293 13.58 -5.64 -11.03
C TRP A 293 14.85 -6.49 -10.90
N LEU A 294 15.65 -6.59 -11.97
CA LEU A 294 16.95 -7.28 -11.93
C LEU A 294 17.94 -6.57 -11.01
N ASP A 295 18.02 -5.24 -11.07
CA ASP A 295 18.93 -4.47 -10.23
C ASP A 295 18.60 -4.63 -8.75
N ALA A 296 17.32 -4.54 -8.37
CA ALA A 296 16.87 -4.69 -6.99
C ALA A 296 17.15 -6.09 -6.42
N LEU A 297 17.06 -7.13 -7.25
CA LEU A 297 17.23 -8.52 -6.83
C LEU A 297 18.63 -9.08 -7.06
N LYS A 298 19.56 -8.28 -7.56
CA LYS A 298 20.93 -8.71 -7.83
C LYS A 298 21.65 -9.19 -6.58
N GLY A 299 21.39 -8.55 -5.44
CA GLY A 299 21.91 -8.97 -4.13
C GLY A 299 21.42 -10.35 -3.67
N GLU A 300 20.28 -10.81 -4.21
CA GLU A 300 19.74 -12.16 -4.00
C GLU A 300 20.24 -13.18 -5.03
N GLY A 301 21.23 -12.82 -5.85
CA GLY A 301 21.82 -13.69 -6.88
C GLY A 301 21.03 -13.78 -8.18
N ILE A 302 20.02 -12.91 -8.39
CA ILE A 302 19.27 -12.86 -9.65
C ILE A 302 19.96 -11.94 -10.65
N ASN A 303 20.32 -12.52 -11.79
CA ASN A 303 21.02 -11.83 -12.86
C ASN A 303 20.35 -12.00 -14.24
N ASN A 304 19.20 -12.67 -14.30
CA ASN A 304 18.47 -12.88 -15.55
C ASN A 304 16.95 -12.86 -15.34
N SER A 305 16.23 -12.46 -16.38
CA SER A 305 14.76 -12.35 -16.36
C SER A 305 14.06 -13.71 -16.42
N SER A 306 14.79 -14.81 -16.67
CA SER A 306 14.21 -16.16 -16.67
C SER A 306 13.68 -16.60 -15.30
N THR A 307 14.06 -15.90 -14.23
CA THR A 307 13.57 -16.12 -12.85
C THR A 307 12.32 -15.29 -12.51
N ALA A 308 11.81 -14.45 -13.43
CA ALA A 308 10.63 -13.61 -13.17
C ALA A 308 9.36 -14.44 -12.92
N ASN A 309 9.20 -15.57 -13.63
CA ASN A 309 8.07 -16.49 -13.41
C ASN A 309 8.12 -17.18 -12.04
N ASP A 310 9.28 -17.20 -11.39
CA ASP A 310 9.49 -17.81 -10.06
C ASP A 310 9.08 -16.84 -8.94
N ARG A 311 8.93 -15.55 -9.29
CA ARG A 311 8.38 -14.48 -8.45
C ARG A 311 7.11 -13.94 -9.11
N PRO A 312 6.05 -14.75 -9.24
CA PRO A 312 4.79 -14.25 -9.76
C PRO A 312 4.29 -13.12 -8.87
N ALA A 313 3.60 -12.16 -9.48
CA ALA A 313 2.99 -11.01 -8.81
C ALA A 313 2.08 -11.43 -7.65
N ALA A 314 1.53 -12.64 -7.67
CA ALA A 314 0.65 -13.12 -6.63
C ALA A 314 1.36 -13.27 -5.27
N LEU A 315 0.89 -12.47 -4.30
CA LEU A 315 1.30 -12.50 -2.90
C LEU A 315 0.10 -12.35 -1.97
N VAL A 316 0.31 -12.65 -0.68
CA VAL A 316 -0.70 -12.55 0.37
C VAL A 316 -0.08 -12.04 1.65
N ALA A 317 -0.80 -11.16 2.35
CA ALA A 317 -0.40 -10.61 3.63
C ALA A 317 -1.60 -10.57 4.58
N ASP A 318 -1.40 -11.08 5.79
CA ASP A 318 -2.35 -10.83 6.87
C ASP A 318 -2.18 -9.41 7.41
N VAL A 319 -3.29 -8.70 7.62
CA VAL A 319 -3.26 -7.26 7.97
C VAL A 319 -4.03 -6.92 9.25
N ALA A 320 -4.87 -7.84 9.72
CA ALA A 320 -5.62 -7.71 10.96
C ALA A 320 -5.90 -9.09 11.57
N THR A 321 -6.07 -9.16 12.89
CA THR A 321 -6.30 -10.41 13.62
C THR A 321 -7.49 -10.26 14.56
N ASN A 322 -8.45 -11.18 14.43
CA ASN A 322 -9.54 -11.42 15.37
C ASN A 322 -9.20 -12.68 16.18
N SER A 323 -8.53 -12.49 17.32
CA SER A 323 -8.11 -13.60 18.18
C SER A 323 -9.30 -14.39 18.75
N ASP A 324 -10.38 -13.72 19.14
CA ASP A 324 -11.56 -14.36 19.74
C ASP A 324 -12.33 -15.22 18.73
N GLY A 325 -12.42 -14.76 17.48
CA GLY A 325 -13.02 -15.52 16.39
C GLY A 325 -12.08 -16.51 15.70
N GLY A 326 -10.80 -16.55 16.09
CA GLY A 326 -9.80 -17.42 15.47
C GLY A 326 -9.55 -17.13 13.99
N GLN A 327 -9.64 -15.85 13.57
CA GLN A 327 -9.53 -15.42 12.17
C GLN A 327 -8.51 -14.30 11.99
N VAL A 328 -7.95 -14.21 10.80
CA VAL A 328 -7.16 -13.08 10.30
C VAL A 328 -7.82 -12.50 9.06
N LEU A 329 -7.56 -11.23 8.76
CA LEU A 329 -7.91 -10.63 7.46
C LEU A 329 -6.71 -10.79 6.53
N GLU A 330 -6.88 -11.55 5.46
CA GLU A 330 -5.88 -11.71 4.40
C GLU A 330 -6.19 -10.73 3.27
N GLU A 331 -5.15 -10.03 2.82
CA GLU A 331 -5.13 -9.18 1.64
C GLU A 331 -4.17 -9.79 0.64
N ALA A 332 -4.60 -9.94 -0.62
CA ALA A 332 -3.79 -10.64 -1.61
C ALA A 332 -3.87 -10.02 -3.00
N THR A 333 -2.78 -10.15 -3.75
CA THR A 333 -2.72 -9.93 -5.20
C THR A 333 -2.67 -11.28 -5.91
N GLY A 334 -3.31 -11.41 -7.07
CA GLY A 334 -3.32 -12.64 -7.87
C GLY A 334 -2.54 -12.50 -9.18
N SER A 335 -3.01 -13.18 -10.22
CA SER A 335 -2.49 -12.91 -11.57
C SER A 335 -2.91 -11.53 -12.07
N ILE A 336 -2.02 -10.92 -12.83
CA ILE A 336 -2.30 -9.69 -13.56
C ILE A 336 -3.50 -9.91 -14.49
N PHE A 337 -4.43 -8.97 -14.49
CA PHE A 337 -5.53 -8.92 -15.45
C PHE A 337 -5.21 -7.95 -16.57
N ASP A 338 -5.76 -8.24 -17.75
CA ASP A 338 -5.67 -7.34 -18.90
C ASP A 338 -6.81 -6.32 -18.86
N ILE A 339 -6.51 -5.07 -19.22
CA ILE A 339 -7.49 -4.03 -19.47
C ILE A 339 -7.34 -3.51 -20.90
N TYR A 340 -8.46 -3.25 -21.55
CA TYR A 340 -8.51 -2.61 -22.87
C TYR A 340 -9.23 -1.28 -22.75
N VAL A 341 -8.61 -0.21 -23.26
CA VAL A 341 -9.09 1.16 -23.09
C VAL A 341 -9.08 1.87 -24.42
N VAL A 342 -10.18 2.53 -24.77
CA VAL A 342 -10.24 3.40 -25.94
C VAL A 342 -9.62 4.75 -25.58
N VAL A 343 -8.48 5.06 -26.19
CA VAL A 343 -7.68 6.25 -25.92
C VAL A 343 -7.51 7.10 -27.19
N PRO A 344 -7.46 8.44 -27.07
CA PRO A 344 -7.06 9.29 -28.18
C PRO A 344 -5.54 9.24 -28.33
N VAL A 345 -5.05 8.81 -29.50
CA VAL A 345 -3.62 8.88 -29.86
C VAL A 345 -3.55 9.58 -31.21
N ASP A 346 -2.92 10.75 -31.24
CA ASP A 346 -2.70 11.53 -32.47
C ASP A 346 -4.02 11.83 -33.22
N GLY A 347 -5.03 12.28 -32.47
CA GLY A 347 -6.36 12.62 -32.99
C GLY A 347 -7.23 11.43 -33.43
N LYS A 348 -6.73 10.18 -33.28
CA LYS A 348 -7.47 8.96 -33.62
C LYS A 348 -7.77 8.15 -32.36
N LEU A 349 -8.93 7.51 -32.32
CA LEU A 349 -9.24 6.55 -31.26
C LEU A 349 -8.50 5.25 -31.54
N LYS A 350 -7.75 4.78 -30.55
CA LYS A 350 -7.07 3.49 -30.54
C LYS A 350 -7.47 2.69 -29.31
N ILE A 351 -7.28 1.37 -29.38
CA ILE A 351 -7.38 0.51 -28.21
C ILE A 351 -5.98 0.34 -27.65
N ALA A 352 -5.76 0.82 -26.43
CA ALA A 352 -4.58 0.50 -25.65
C ALA A 352 -4.88 -0.74 -24.80
N ALA A 353 -3.92 -1.65 -24.72
CA ALA A 353 -3.94 -2.78 -23.80
C ALA A 353 -2.98 -2.49 -22.63
N GLY A 354 -3.38 -2.83 -21.42
CA GLY A 354 -2.56 -2.63 -20.22
C GLY A 354 -2.82 -3.72 -19.18
N SER A 355 -2.02 -3.66 -18.12
CA SER A 355 -2.05 -4.60 -17.00
C SER A 355 -2.65 -3.94 -15.77
N ILE A 356 -3.55 -4.63 -15.06
CA ILE A 356 -4.13 -4.19 -13.78
C ILE A 356 -3.99 -5.26 -12.69
N TYR A 357 -4.06 -4.83 -11.43
CA TYR A 357 -4.04 -5.75 -10.29
C TYR A 357 -5.27 -6.67 -10.29
N SER A 358 -5.11 -7.85 -9.69
CA SER A 358 -6.24 -8.62 -9.18
C SER A 358 -6.15 -8.65 -7.67
N TYR A 359 -7.07 -7.95 -7.01
CA TYR A 359 -7.06 -7.78 -5.56
C TYR A 359 -8.10 -8.71 -4.92
N TYR A 360 -7.73 -9.31 -3.79
CA TYR A 360 -8.56 -10.23 -3.02
C TYR A 360 -8.49 -9.85 -1.55
N GLU A 361 -9.63 -9.89 -0.89
CA GLU A 361 -9.77 -9.67 0.55
C GLU A 361 -10.65 -10.79 1.10
N PHE A 362 -10.19 -11.49 2.13
CA PHE A 362 -11.00 -12.53 2.78
C PHE A 362 -10.55 -12.83 4.22
N PRO A 363 -11.46 -13.24 5.10
CA PRO A 363 -11.08 -13.81 6.39
C PRO A 363 -10.48 -15.21 6.21
N TRP A 364 -9.46 -15.53 7.01
CA TRP A 364 -8.78 -16.83 6.99
C TRP A 364 -8.53 -17.36 8.41
N PRO A 365 -8.48 -18.69 8.64
CA PRO A 365 -8.20 -19.23 9.97
C PRO A 365 -6.84 -18.78 10.54
N LEU A 366 -6.85 -18.27 11.78
CA LEU A 366 -5.65 -17.79 12.49
C LEU A 366 -4.58 -18.89 12.68
N ASN A 367 -5.02 -20.14 12.86
CA ASN A 367 -4.13 -21.28 13.05
C ASN A 367 -3.50 -21.80 11.74
N ASP A 368 -3.85 -21.21 10.59
CA ASP A 368 -3.36 -21.60 9.26
C ASP A 368 -2.99 -20.39 8.40
N ARG A 369 -2.34 -19.36 8.96
CA ARG A 369 -1.94 -18.14 8.23
C ARG A 369 -1.33 -18.46 6.86
N LEU A 370 -1.79 -17.75 5.83
CA LEU A 370 -1.40 -18.05 4.46
C LEU A 370 0.06 -17.67 4.19
N THR A 371 0.67 -18.44 3.29
CA THR A 371 1.96 -18.11 2.70
C THR A 371 1.78 -17.86 1.21
N ASN A 372 2.70 -17.11 0.60
CA ASN A 372 2.69 -16.90 -0.85
C ASN A 372 2.61 -18.22 -1.63
N THR A 373 3.28 -19.28 -1.16
CA THR A 373 3.20 -20.61 -1.79
C THR A 373 1.79 -21.19 -1.77
N LYS A 374 1.15 -21.22 -0.59
CA LYS A 374 -0.23 -21.73 -0.45
C LYS A 374 -1.21 -20.92 -1.29
N TRP A 375 -1.08 -19.60 -1.26
CA TRP A 375 -1.92 -18.70 -2.06
C TRP A 375 -1.79 -18.95 -3.57
N ARG A 376 -0.56 -19.12 -4.06
CA ARG A 376 -0.30 -19.44 -5.47
C ARG A 376 -0.86 -20.80 -5.87
N GLU A 377 -0.85 -21.79 -4.97
CA GLU A 377 -1.49 -23.09 -5.21
C GLU A 377 -3.01 -22.96 -5.32
N MET A 378 -3.64 -22.21 -4.41
CA MET A 378 -5.08 -21.91 -4.45
C MET A 378 -5.48 -21.23 -5.78
N GLN A 379 -4.70 -20.25 -6.23
CA GLN A 379 -4.88 -19.55 -7.51
C GLN A 379 -4.82 -20.48 -8.74
N LYS A 380 -3.93 -21.49 -8.72
CA LYS A 380 -3.82 -22.49 -9.78
C LYS A 380 -5.03 -23.42 -9.79
N MET A 381 -5.46 -23.88 -8.61
CA MET A 381 -6.63 -24.75 -8.47
C MET A 381 -7.90 -24.05 -8.94
N ASP A 382 -8.12 -22.80 -8.53
CA ASP A 382 -9.29 -22.01 -8.92
C ASP A 382 -9.33 -21.79 -10.45
N ARG A 383 -8.17 -21.55 -11.10
CA ARG A 383 -8.08 -21.51 -12.57
C ARG A 383 -8.43 -22.83 -13.25
N LEU A 384 -7.98 -23.96 -12.71
CA LEU A 384 -8.31 -25.29 -13.25
C LEU A 384 -9.80 -25.62 -13.13
N HIS A 385 -10.44 -25.20 -12.05
CA HIS A 385 -11.90 -25.33 -11.88
C HIS A 385 -12.65 -24.39 -12.83
N ARG A 386 -12.22 -23.13 -12.97
CA ARG A 386 -12.80 -22.17 -13.94
C ARG A 386 -12.67 -22.61 -15.40
N CYS A 387 -11.55 -23.21 -15.79
CA CYS A 387 -11.40 -23.80 -17.13
C CYS A 387 -12.28 -25.03 -17.37
N ARG A 388 -12.69 -25.74 -16.30
CA ARG A 388 -13.65 -26.86 -16.41
C ARG A 388 -15.11 -26.40 -16.47
N ASP A 389 -15.45 -25.31 -15.77
CA ASP A 389 -16.85 -24.92 -15.54
C ASP A 389 -17.34 -23.72 -16.38
N GLY A 390 -16.50 -23.13 -17.25
CA GLY A 390 -16.94 -22.18 -18.29
C GLY A 390 -17.69 -20.93 -17.79
N LEU A 391 -17.49 -20.53 -16.53
CA LEU A 391 -18.25 -19.44 -15.90
C LEU A 391 -17.39 -18.18 -15.77
N MET A 392 -17.61 -17.25 -16.71
CA MET A 392 -17.24 -15.83 -16.59
C MET A 392 -17.97 -15.19 -15.41
N ARG A 393 -17.29 -14.32 -14.64
CA ARG A 393 -17.97 -13.17 -13.99
C ARG A 393 -17.01 -12.05 -13.58
N LEU A 394 -17.41 -10.86 -14.06
CA LEU A 394 -17.12 -9.45 -13.73
C LEU A 394 -15.73 -9.06 -13.21
#